data_AF-X1KZ77-F1
#
_entry.id   AF-X1KZ77-F1
#
_cell.length_a   1.000
_cell.length_b   1.000
_cell.length_c   1.000
_cell.angle_alpha   90.00
_cell.angle_beta   90.00
_cell.angle_gamma   90.00
#
_symmetry.space_group_name_H-M   'P 1'
#
loop_
_entity.id
_entity.type
_entity.pdbx_description
1 polymer ?
#
loop_
_entity_poly.entity_id
_entity_poly.type
_entity_poly.pdbx_seq_one_letter_code
_entity_poly.pdbx_strand_id
1 'polypeptide(L)'
;TGERIGLPKLSIDFKTCSEQELKVYCRRDVEIEFENFKIFIRFLERNHIARLCYTRGSTAMAAFLLNHYTTKIYIHNNKQAIKLERDSYKGGRVECFYLGELKNDNYYMLDVNSLYPFVMRNNVYPVKYKKISHKVTPKTLGRYLSVKAVTAKVLIETDEPVYAVRR
;
A
#
# COMPACT_ATOMS: atom_id res chain seq x y z
N THR A 1 16.19 4.20 -9.82
CA THR A 1 16.66 4.38 -11.21
C THR A 1 18.05 4.99 -11.17
N GLY A 2 18.80 4.84 -12.27
CA GLY A 2 20.16 5.37 -12.38
C GLY A 2 20.24 6.90 -12.29
N GLU A 3 19.27 7.61 -12.89
CA GLU A 3 19.20 9.08 -12.87
C GLU A 3 19.22 9.66 -11.45
N ARG A 4 18.45 9.06 -10.53
CA ARG A 4 18.36 9.50 -9.13
C ARG A 4 19.71 9.48 -8.40
N ILE A 5 20.64 8.65 -8.86
CA ILE A 5 21.95 8.44 -8.23
C ILE A 5 23.10 8.97 -9.10
N GLY A 6 22.80 9.76 -10.15
CA GLY A 6 23.79 10.34 -11.05
C GLY A 6 24.40 9.36 -12.05
N LEU A 7 23.83 8.16 -12.21
CA LEU A 7 24.31 7.12 -13.13
C LEU A 7 23.21 6.78 -14.14
N PRO A 8 22.92 7.64 -15.13
CA PRO A 8 21.84 7.38 -16.07
C PRO A 8 22.04 6.05 -16.80
N LYS A 9 20.92 5.38 -17.08
CA LYS A 9 20.91 4.15 -17.89
C LYS A 9 21.28 4.50 -19.33
N LEU A 10 22.12 3.69 -19.96
CA LEU A 10 22.47 3.90 -21.36
C LEU A 10 21.30 3.47 -22.27
N SER A 11 21.19 4.08 -23.44
CA SER A 11 20.31 3.60 -24.51
C SER A 11 21.09 2.63 -25.40
N ILE A 12 20.45 1.55 -25.86
CA ILE A 12 21.06 0.57 -26.77
C ILE A 12 20.00 0.05 -27.74
N ASP A 13 20.37 -0.13 -29.01
CA ASP A 13 19.58 -0.90 -29.97
C ASP A 13 20.08 -2.35 -29.98
N PHE A 14 19.31 -3.24 -29.35
CA PHE A 14 19.64 -4.66 -29.25
C PHE A 14 19.71 -5.38 -30.60
N LYS A 15 19.17 -4.80 -31.68
CA LYS A 15 19.20 -5.42 -33.01
C LYS A 15 20.51 -5.16 -33.74
N THR A 16 21.16 -4.04 -33.47
CA THR A 16 22.30 -3.55 -34.26
C THR A 16 23.56 -3.34 -33.44
N CYS A 17 23.51 -3.43 -32.11
CA CYS A 17 24.67 -3.20 -31.27
C CYS A 17 25.77 -4.25 -31.47
N SER A 18 27.01 -3.80 -31.39
CA SER A 18 28.18 -4.65 -31.27
C SER A 18 28.27 -5.30 -29.88
N GLU A 19 29.05 -6.39 -29.78
CA GLU A 19 29.32 -7.05 -28.50
C GLU A 19 30.00 -6.10 -27.48
N GLN A 20 30.83 -5.17 -27.96
CA GLN A 20 31.51 -4.21 -27.08
C GLN A 20 30.54 -3.18 -26.50
N GLU A 21 29.63 -2.64 -27.30
CA GLU A 21 28.56 -1.76 -26.83
C GLU A 21 27.66 -2.47 -25.82
N LEU A 22 27.32 -3.74 -26.10
CA LEU A 22 26.52 -4.55 -25.20
C LEU A 22 27.22 -4.81 -23.86
N LYS A 23 28.54 -5.07 -23.85
CA LYS A 23 29.33 -5.20 -22.62
C LYS A 23 29.30 -3.92 -21.77
N VAL A 24 29.47 -2.76 -22.41
CA VAL A 24 29.42 -1.46 -21.74
C VAL A 24 28.03 -1.20 -21.14
N TYR A 25 26.97 -1.49 -21.89
CA TYR A 25 25.59 -1.39 -21.44
C TYR A 25 25.29 -2.29 -20.24
N CYS A 26 25.61 -3.59 -20.34
CA CYS A 26 25.38 -4.55 -19.26
C CYS A 26 26.16 -4.20 -17.99
N ARG A 27 27.40 -3.71 -18.13
CA ARG A 27 28.19 -3.22 -16.99
C ARG A 27 27.49 -2.05 -16.31
N ARG A 28 26.98 -1.07 -17.07
CA ARG A 28 26.24 0.07 -16.51
C ARG A 28 24.98 -0.38 -15.76
N ASP A 29 24.24 -1.35 -16.30
CA ASP A 29 23.03 -1.87 -15.63
C ASP A 29 23.36 -2.48 -14.26
N VAL A 30 24.40 -3.30 -14.18
CA VAL A 30 24.84 -3.90 -12.91
C VAL A 30 25.40 -2.85 -11.95
N GLU A 31 26.15 -1.87 -12.46
CA GLU A 31 26.70 -0.76 -11.68
C GLU A 31 25.59 0.08 -11.02
N ILE A 32 24.51 0.38 -11.75
CA ILE A 32 23.34 1.10 -11.22
C ILE A 32 22.68 0.33 -10.07
N GLU A 33 22.50 -0.98 -10.23
CA GLU A 33 21.90 -1.82 -9.19
C GLU A 33 22.79 -1.91 -7.96
N PHE A 34 24.10 -2.10 -8.15
CA PHE A 34 25.08 -2.15 -7.08
C PHE A 34 25.10 -0.85 -6.26
N GLU A 35 25.14 0.31 -6.91
CA GLU A 35 25.12 1.59 -6.20
C GLU A 35 23.79 1.88 -5.51
N ASN A 36 22.65 1.52 -6.13
CA ASN A 36 21.35 1.61 -5.45
C ASN A 36 21.31 0.70 -4.21
N PHE A 37 21.87 -0.50 -4.29
CA PHE A 37 21.90 -1.43 -3.17
C PHE A 37 22.78 -0.89 -2.03
N LYS A 38 23.95 -0.30 -2.34
CA LYS A 38 24.78 0.39 -1.33
C LYS A 38 24.02 1.51 -0.62
N ILE A 39 23.25 2.32 -1.33
CA ILE A 39 22.40 3.36 -0.74
C ILE A 39 21.34 2.72 0.17
N PHE A 40 20.73 1.62 -0.27
CA PHE A 40 19.72 0.93 0.50
C PHE A 40 20.28 0.31 1.79
N ILE A 41 21.45 -0.34 1.75
CA ILE A 41 22.12 -0.86 2.94
C ILE A 41 22.41 0.27 3.93
N ARG A 42 22.98 1.39 3.47
CA ARG A 42 23.21 2.57 4.33
C ARG A 42 21.91 3.09 4.96
N PHE A 43 20.80 3.06 4.23
CA PHE A 43 19.49 3.42 4.77
C PHE A 43 19.06 2.46 5.87
N LEU A 44 19.20 1.15 5.68
CA LEU A 44 18.84 0.15 6.68
C LEU A 44 19.68 0.30 7.95
N GLU A 45 21.00 0.47 7.80
CA GLU A 45 21.94 0.69 8.91
C GLU A 45 21.58 1.95 9.71
N ARG A 46 21.39 3.09 9.03
CA ARG A 46 21.03 4.37 9.67
C ARG A 46 19.71 4.33 10.43
N ASN A 47 18.77 3.48 10.00
CA ASN A 47 17.47 3.32 10.64
C ASN A 47 17.40 2.10 11.57
N HIS A 48 18.54 1.47 11.87
CA HIS A 48 18.64 0.28 12.74
C HIS A 48 17.68 -0.85 12.31
N ILE A 49 17.53 -1.05 11.00
CA ILE A 49 16.72 -2.12 10.42
C ILE A 49 17.64 -3.33 10.20
N ALA A 50 17.70 -4.21 11.21
CA ALA A 50 18.68 -5.31 11.24
C ALA A 50 18.44 -6.41 10.20
N ARG A 51 17.22 -6.56 9.66
CA ARG A 51 16.86 -7.67 8.79
C ARG A 51 16.46 -7.21 7.39
N LEU A 52 17.36 -7.43 6.44
CA LEU A 52 17.04 -7.40 5.01
C LEU A 52 16.36 -8.72 4.62
N CYS A 53 15.15 -8.64 4.06
CA CYS A 53 14.41 -9.78 3.54
C CYS A 53 14.42 -9.79 2.00
N TYR A 54 14.01 -10.93 1.40
CA TYR A 54 13.89 -11.08 -0.05
C TYR A 54 13.02 -10.02 -0.74
N THR A 55 12.03 -9.48 -0.04
CA THR A 55 11.14 -8.44 -0.58
C THR A 55 11.19 -7.18 0.28
N ARG A 56 10.91 -6.02 -0.36
CA ARG A 56 10.75 -4.74 0.35
C ARG A 56 9.63 -4.82 1.40
N GLY A 57 8.52 -5.50 1.10
CA GLY A 57 7.41 -5.68 2.03
C GLY A 57 7.80 -6.48 3.28
N SER A 58 8.52 -7.60 3.10
CA SER A 58 9.02 -8.39 4.21
C SER A 58 10.07 -7.63 5.04
N THR A 59 10.88 -6.79 4.41
CA THR A 59 11.86 -5.92 5.10
C THR A 59 11.15 -4.85 5.92
N ALA A 60 10.13 -4.19 5.36
CA ALA A 60 9.31 -3.22 6.07
C ALA A 60 8.56 -3.83 7.26
N MET A 61 7.99 -5.03 7.09
CA MET A 61 7.37 -5.77 8.20
C MET A 61 8.38 -6.13 9.28
N ALA A 62 9.59 -6.57 8.92
CA ALA A 62 10.64 -6.85 9.89
C ALA A 62 11.03 -5.58 10.69
N ALA A 63 11.16 -4.43 10.02
CA ALA A 63 11.41 -3.14 10.67
C ALA A 63 10.28 -2.75 11.64
N PHE A 64 9.03 -2.93 11.23
CA PHE A 64 7.86 -2.70 12.08
C PHE A 64 7.86 -3.60 13.32
N LEU A 65 8.09 -4.90 13.14
CA LEU A 65 8.10 -5.86 14.24
C LEU A 65 9.21 -5.59 15.26
N LEU A 66 10.36 -5.09 14.81
CA LEU A 66 11.50 -4.81 15.66
C LEU A 66 11.29 -3.57 16.53
N ASN A 67 10.88 -2.44 15.92
CA ASN A 67 10.93 -1.13 16.57
C ASN A 67 9.55 -0.51 16.85
N HIS A 68 8.48 -1.03 16.26
CA HIS A 68 7.16 -0.39 16.26
C HIS A 68 6.00 -1.29 16.70
N TYR A 69 6.26 -2.57 16.98
CA TYR A 69 5.23 -3.51 17.44
C TYR A 69 4.95 -3.34 18.93
N THR A 70 4.21 -2.28 19.27
CA THR A 70 3.85 -1.92 20.66
C THR A 70 2.56 -2.56 21.12
N THR A 71 1.72 -3.03 20.20
CA THR A 71 0.41 -3.63 20.49
C THR A 71 0.31 -5.02 19.86
N LYS A 72 -0.10 -6.00 20.65
CA LYS A 72 -0.25 -7.38 20.17
C LYS A 72 -1.39 -7.49 19.15
N ILE A 73 -1.04 -7.89 17.93
CA ILE A 73 -1.99 -8.17 16.84
C ILE A 73 -2.27 -9.69 16.84
N TYR A 74 -3.55 -10.05 16.95
CA TYR A 74 -4.00 -11.44 17.01
C TYR A 74 -4.47 -11.91 15.64
N ILE A 75 -3.98 -13.09 15.24
CA ILE A 75 -4.42 -13.77 14.02
C ILE A 75 -5.45 -14.82 14.41
N HIS A 76 -6.58 -14.87 13.69
CA HIS A 76 -7.61 -15.91 13.85
C HIS A 76 -7.74 -16.71 12.55
N ASN A 77 -8.35 -17.88 12.64
CA ASN A 77 -8.57 -18.81 11.52
C ASN A 77 -10.07 -19.06 11.24
N ASN A 78 -10.97 -18.23 11.78
CA ASN A 78 -12.41 -18.34 11.51
C ASN A 78 -12.70 -18.02 10.03
N LYS A 79 -12.99 -19.07 9.25
CA LYS A 79 -13.18 -18.98 7.79
C LYS A 79 -14.29 -18.02 7.37
N GLN A 80 -15.41 -18.00 8.10
CA GLN A 80 -16.55 -17.13 7.77
C GLN A 80 -16.22 -15.65 8.00
N ALA A 81 -15.56 -15.34 9.12
CA ALA A 81 -15.09 -13.99 9.41
C ALA A 81 -14.06 -13.51 8.39
N ILE A 82 -13.05 -14.34 8.09
CA ILE A 82 -12.01 -14.02 7.08
C ILE A 82 -12.63 -13.76 5.70
N LYS A 83 -13.64 -14.56 5.32
CA LYS A 83 -14.35 -14.32 4.06
C LYS A 83 -15.04 -12.95 4.07
N LEU A 84 -15.77 -12.63 5.14
CA LEU A 84 -16.46 -11.36 5.27
C LEU A 84 -15.49 -10.16 5.26
N GLU A 85 -14.36 -10.27 5.96
CA GLU A 85 -13.28 -9.27 5.97
C GLU A 85 -12.71 -9.05 4.56
N ARG A 86 -12.40 -10.12 3.83
CA ARG A 86 -11.89 -10.06 2.44
C ARG A 86 -12.92 -9.49 1.47
N ASP A 87 -14.19 -9.88 1.60
CA ASP A 87 -15.28 -9.36 0.76
C ASP A 87 -15.46 -7.84 0.98
N SER A 88 -15.19 -7.36 2.20
CA SER A 88 -15.27 -5.95 2.56
C SER A 88 -14.04 -5.12 2.18
N TYR A 89 -12.90 -5.75 1.91
CA TYR A 89 -11.66 -5.06 1.60
C TYR A 89 -11.75 -4.37 0.23
N LYS A 90 -11.44 -3.07 0.17
CA LYS A 90 -11.50 -2.23 -1.03
C LYS A 90 -10.20 -1.43 -1.16
N GLY A 91 -9.80 -1.15 -2.39
CA GLY A 91 -8.62 -0.35 -2.70
C GLY A 91 -8.90 1.16 -2.64
N GLY A 92 -8.02 1.96 -3.25
CA GLY A 92 -8.25 3.38 -3.44
C GLY A 92 -9.46 3.67 -4.32
N ARG A 93 -10.15 4.77 -4.05
CA ARG A 93 -11.27 5.27 -4.85
C ARG A 93 -10.74 6.04 -6.05
N VAL A 94 -11.19 5.68 -7.24
CA VAL A 94 -10.89 6.38 -8.49
C VAL A 94 -12.19 6.57 -9.24
N GLU A 95 -12.50 7.82 -9.59
CA GLU A 95 -13.74 8.20 -10.27
C GLU A 95 -13.45 9.26 -11.32
N CYS A 96 -14.23 9.22 -12.40
CA CYS A 96 -14.23 10.26 -13.43
C CYS A 96 -15.28 11.30 -13.06
N PHE A 97 -14.84 12.45 -12.56
CA PHE A 97 -15.73 13.54 -12.18
C PHE A 97 -16.19 14.42 -13.36
N TYR A 98 -15.50 14.33 -14.50
CA TYR A 98 -15.78 15.14 -15.68
C TYR A 98 -15.36 14.41 -16.97
N LEU A 99 -16.23 14.43 -17.98
CA LEU A 99 -15.97 13.92 -19.32
C LEU A 99 -16.06 15.07 -20.33
N GLY A 100 -14.96 15.33 -21.03
CA GLY A 100 -14.89 16.39 -22.04
C GLY A 100 -13.55 17.10 -22.01
N GLU A 101 -13.47 18.20 -22.77
CA GLU A 101 -12.28 19.03 -22.81
C GLU A 101 -12.37 20.14 -21.76
N LEU A 102 -11.26 20.38 -21.06
CA LEU A 102 -11.11 21.40 -20.05
C LEU A 102 -10.30 22.57 -20.65
N LYS A 103 -11.00 23.54 -21.27
CA LYS A 103 -10.37 24.73 -21.89
C LYS A 103 -10.50 25.95 -20.98
N ASN A 104 -9.46 26.78 -20.95
CA ASN A 104 -9.48 28.16 -20.45
C ASN A 104 -9.89 28.35 -18.97
N ASP A 105 -9.40 27.49 -18.07
CA ASP A 105 -9.55 27.68 -16.62
C ASP A 105 -8.29 27.23 -15.87
N ASN A 106 -8.20 27.56 -14.58
CA ASN A 106 -7.12 27.14 -13.69
C ASN A 106 -7.48 25.80 -13.04
N TYR A 107 -6.64 24.79 -13.29
CA TYR A 107 -6.80 23.46 -12.70
C TYR A 107 -5.69 23.20 -11.68
N TYR A 108 -6.08 22.63 -10.55
CA TYR A 108 -5.16 22.28 -9.48
C TYR A 108 -5.13 20.76 -9.30
N MET A 109 -3.92 20.21 -9.17
CA MET A 109 -3.72 18.82 -8.76
C MET A 109 -3.19 18.82 -7.33
N LEU A 110 -3.95 18.21 -6.43
CA LEU A 110 -3.61 18.09 -5.01
C LEU A 110 -3.34 16.62 -4.68
N ASP A 111 -2.31 16.38 -3.88
CA ASP A 111 -1.92 15.05 -3.42
C ASP A 111 -1.68 15.07 -1.89
N VAL A 112 -2.04 13.97 -1.23
CA VAL A 112 -1.83 13.81 0.21
C VAL A 112 -0.50 13.12 0.46
N ASN A 113 0.41 13.84 1.12
CA ASN A 113 1.72 13.33 1.52
C ASN A 113 1.60 12.03 2.32
N SER A 114 1.96 10.90 1.70
CA SER A 114 1.96 9.58 2.34
C SER A 114 0.62 9.21 2.98
N LEU A 115 -0.47 9.26 2.21
CA LEU A 115 -1.84 9.01 2.66
C LEU A 115 -1.99 7.81 3.63
N TYR A 116 -1.60 6.60 3.21
CA TYR A 116 -1.77 5.42 4.06
C TYR A 116 -0.93 5.47 5.35
N PRO A 117 0.37 5.81 5.34
CA PRO A 117 1.12 6.04 6.57
C PRO A 117 0.51 7.09 7.50
N PHE A 118 0.02 8.22 6.95
CA PHE A 118 -0.64 9.25 7.74
C PHE A 118 -1.91 8.71 8.42
N VAL A 119 -2.74 7.97 7.69
CA VAL A 119 -3.95 7.34 8.21
C VAL A 119 -3.60 6.28 9.27
N MET A 120 -2.62 5.41 9.00
CA MET A 120 -2.15 4.36 9.92
C MET A 120 -1.63 4.91 11.25
N ARG A 121 -0.96 6.06 11.24
CA ARG A 121 -0.40 6.69 12.44
C ARG A 121 -1.49 7.32 13.32
N ASN A 122 -2.50 7.92 12.72
CA ASN A 122 -3.42 8.83 13.40
C ASN A 122 -4.79 8.19 13.76
N ASN A 123 -5.02 6.91 13.45
CA ASN A 123 -6.31 6.26 13.65
C ASN A 123 -6.19 4.96 14.45
N VAL A 124 -7.34 4.46 14.92
CA VAL A 124 -7.45 3.20 15.67
C VAL A 124 -7.85 2.06 14.73
N TYR A 125 -7.22 0.90 14.91
CA TYR A 125 -7.43 -0.27 14.06
C TYR A 125 -7.81 -1.53 14.86
N PRO A 126 -8.57 -2.47 14.28
CA PRO A 126 -8.88 -3.74 14.93
C PRO A 126 -7.61 -4.59 15.06
N VAL A 127 -7.30 -5.02 16.30
CA VAL A 127 -6.14 -5.89 16.59
C VAL A 127 -6.52 -7.32 16.96
N LYS A 128 -7.80 -7.59 17.20
CA LYS A 128 -8.28 -8.90 17.65
C LYS A 128 -9.72 -9.17 17.22
N TYR A 129 -9.93 -10.29 16.55
CA TYR A 129 -11.27 -10.82 16.29
C TYR A 129 -12.01 -11.14 17.60
N LYS A 130 -13.26 -10.67 17.68
CA LYS A 130 -14.12 -10.87 18.86
C LYS A 130 -15.15 -11.98 18.65
N LYS A 131 -15.98 -11.85 17.61
CA LYS A 131 -17.04 -12.79 17.26
C LYS A 131 -17.63 -12.46 15.90
N ILE A 132 -18.35 -13.42 15.33
CA ILE A 132 -19.29 -13.25 14.23
C ILE A 132 -20.70 -13.44 14.78
N SER A 133 -21.68 -12.74 14.24
CA SER A 133 -23.08 -12.85 14.66
C SER A 133 -23.98 -12.78 13.43
N HIS A 134 -25.04 -13.57 13.44
CA HIS A 134 -26.02 -13.63 12.36
C HIS A 134 -27.33 -12.98 12.79
N LYS A 135 -28.13 -12.53 11.83
CA LYS A 135 -29.46 -11.92 12.07
C LYS A 135 -29.37 -10.75 13.08
N VAL A 136 -28.34 -9.92 12.96
CA VAL A 136 -28.13 -8.74 13.81
C VAL A 136 -29.11 -7.64 13.39
N THR A 137 -29.88 -7.12 14.35
CA THR A 137 -30.81 -6.01 14.09
C THR A 137 -30.05 -4.68 13.91
N PRO A 138 -30.60 -3.70 13.15
CA PRO A 138 -29.97 -2.39 12.99
C PRO A 138 -29.62 -1.70 14.30
N LYS A 139 -30.53 -1.78 15.30
CA LYS A 139 -30.29 -1.26 16.65
C LYS A 139 -29.07 -1.90 17.33
N THR A 140 -28.91 -3.21 17.17
CA THR A 140 -27.76 -3.94 17.73
C THR A 140 -26.47 -3.59 16.98
N LEU A 141 -26.53 -3.48 15.65
CA LEU A 141 -25.39 -3.05 14.83
C LEU A 141 -24.91 -1.64 15.22
N GLY A 142 -25.83 -0.68 15.40
CA GLY A 142 -25.49 0.67 15.86
C GLY A 142 -24.77 0.69 17.21
N ARG A 143 -25.20 -0.15 18.16
CA ARG A 143 -24.50 -0.32 19.45
C ARG A 143 -23.10 -0.91 19.31
N TYR A 144 -22.84 -1.73 18.29
CA TYR A 144 -21.50 -2.25 18.05
C TYR A 144 -20.59 -1.22 17.40
N LEU A 145 -21.10 -0.48 16.41
CA LEU A 145 -20.33 0.56 15.70
C LEU A 145 -19.82 1.66 16.64
N SER A 146 -20.52 1.95 17.74
CA SER A 146 -20.09 2.97 18.71
C SER A 146 -18.88 2.56 19.56
N VAL A 147 -18.53 1.27 19.62
CA VAL A 147 -17.46 0.76 20.52
C VAL A 147 -16.57 -0.32 19.90
N LYS A 148 -16.78 -0.68 18.63
CA LYS A 148 -16.04 -1.72 17.90
C LYS A 148 -15.87 -1.32 16.44
N ALA A 149 -14.77 -1.78 15.83
CA ALA A 149 -14.69 -1.91 14.38
C ALA A 149 -15.58 -3.09 13.94
N VAL A 150 -16.42 -2.88 12.93
CA VAL A 150 -17.39 -3.87 12.46
C VAL A 150 -17.29 -4.03 10.95
N THR A 151 -17.24 -5.28 10.50
CA THR A 151 -17.50 -5.66 9.11
C THR A 151 -18.84 -6.37 9.04
N ALA A 152 -19.71 -5.96 8.13
CA ALA A 152 -21.05 -6.53 8.00
C ALA A 152 -21.47 -6.65 6.53
N LYS A 153 -22.28 -7.67 6.25
CA LYS A 153 -23.05 -7.78 5.00
C LYS A 153 -24.46 -7.25 5.28
N VAL A 154 -24.79 -6.12 4.67
CA VAL A 154 -26.07 -5.42 4.85
C VAL A 154 -26.67 -5.04 3.51
N LEU A 155 -27.99 -4.86 3.48
CA LEU A 155 -28.65 -4.08 2.43
C LEU A 155 -28.64 -2.62 2.89
N ILE A 156 -28.18 -1.72 2.03
CA ILE A 156 -28.12 -0.29 2.32
C ILE A 156 -28.77 0.48 1.18
N GLU A 157 -29.57 1.48 1.55
CA GLU A 157 -30.10 2.50 0.67
C GLU A 157 -29.49 3.83 1.12
N THR A 158 -28.82 4.52 0.21
CA THR A 158 -28.07 5.74 0.50
C THR A 158 -27.86 6.53 -0.79
N ASP A 159 -27.97 7.84 -0.68
CA ASP A 159 -27.63 8.84 -1.68
C ASP A 159 -26.18 9.33 -1.54
N GLU A 160 -25.51 9.00 -0.44
CA GLU A 160 -24.12 9.40 -0.20
C GLU A 160 -23.14 8.53 -1.01
N PRO A 161 -22.25 9.15 -1.80
CA PRO A 161 -21.25 8.42 -2.58
C PRO A 161 -20.04 8.07 -1.69
N VAL A 162 -20.25 7.42 -0.55
CA VAL A 162 -19.21 7.08 0.43
C VAL A 162 -18.91 5.57 0.51
N TYR A 163 -19.75 4.75 -0.13
CA TYR A 163 -19.59 3.30 -0.18
C TYR A 163 -18.93 2.85 -1.48
N ALA A 164 -17.84 2.09 -1.36
CA ALA A 164 -17.15 1.56 -2.52
C ALA A 164 -17.97 0.44 -3.21
N VAL A 165 -18.29 0.65 -4.47
CA VAL A 165 -19.02 -0.31 -5.31
C VAL A 165 -18.02 -1.08 -6.17
N ARG A 166 -18.12 -2.42 -6.17
CA ARG A 166 -17.42 -3.27 -7.15
C ARG A 166 -18.41 -3.59 -8.26
N ARG A 167 -18.27 -2.91 -9.40
CA ARG A 167 -19.02 -3.24 -10.62
C ARG A 167 -18.48 -4.50 -11.26
#